data_AF-A0A6I9VYI8-F1
#
_entry.id   AF-A0A6I9VYI8-F1
#
_cell.length_a   1.000
_cell.length_b   1.000
_cell.length_c   1.000
_cell.angle_alpha   90.00
_cell.angle_beta   90.00
_cell.angle_gamma   90.00
#
_symmetry.space_group_name_H-M   'P 1'
#
loop_
_entity.id
_entity.type
_entity.pdbx_description
1 polymer ?
#
loop_
_entity_poly.entity_id
_entity_poly.type
_entity_poly.pdbx_seq_one_letter_code
_entity_poly.pdbx_strand_id
1 'polypeptide(L)'
;MCALREKAVEGRPHIRHHRDGSHCSRCGPGWGVISRCARGRDTECGRCRAGTYSPHHSTQPCWNCARCGPGLYEAHPCTSRSDTVCDSCHRPAPDNPDYRRKCEGRAKFFLAPEDARNTAEESVLVNEPAYRFQLYDRERILEKDVEAILRDKSTARSEDLQRT
;
A
#
# COMPACT_ATOMS: atom_id res chain seq x y z
N MET A 1 -55.38 -11.59 4.90
CA MET A 1 -54.21 -10.73 5.19
C MET A 1 -53.29 -10.76 3.98
N CYS A 2 -53.31 -9.75 3.13
CA CYS A 2 -52.29 -9.60 2.07
C CYS A 2 -51.35 -8.47 2.49
N ALA A 3 -50.11 -8.83 2.82
CA ALA A 3 -49.07 -7.87 3.14
C ALA A 3 -48.70 -7.09 1.87
N LEU A 4 -49.10 -5.83 1.80
CA LEU A 4 -48.58 -4.87 0.85
C LEU A 4 -47.11 -4.62 1.21
N ARG A 5 -46.21 -5.27 0.47
CA ARG A 5 -44.79 -4.97 0.54
C ARG A 5 -44.60 -3.61 -0.12
N GLU A 6 -44.45 -2.58 0.70
CA GLU A 6 -44.08 -1.24 0.26
C GLU A 6 -42.75 -1.31 -0.49
N LYS A 7 -42.82 -1.37 -1.82
CA LYS A 7 -41.68 -1.07 -2.67
C LYS A 7 -41.52 0.44 -2.60
N ALA A 8 -40.60 0.90 -1.75
CA ALA A 8 -40.08 2.26 -1.82
C ALA A 8 -39.63 2.51 -3.27
N VAL A 9 -40.45 3.24 -4.03
CA VAL A 9 -40.10 3.75 -5.35
C VAL A 9 -39.28 5.01 -5.10
N GLU A 10 -38.03 4.83 -4.69
CA GLU A 10 -37.05 5.91 -4.80
C GLU A 10 -36.86 6.17 -6.30
N GLY A 11 -37.31 7.35 -6.74
CA GLY A 11 -37.34 7.76 -8.14
C GLY A 11 -35.98 7.53 -8.82
N ARG A 12 -35.99 6.66 -9.84
CA ARG A 12 -34.82 6.33 -10.66
C ARG A 12 -34.51 7.47 -11.63
N PRO A 13 -33.31 8.08 -11.59
CA PRO A 13 -32.88 9.00 -12.63
C PRO A 13 -32.26 8.19 -13.78
N HIS A 14 -33.07 7.85 -14.78
CA HIS A 14 -32.60 7.29 -16.05
C HIS A 14 -32.39 8.43 -17.06
N ILE A 15 -31.16 8.62 -17.52
CA ILE A 15 -30.87 9.55 -18.61
C ILE A 15 -30.79 8.74 -19.91
N ARG A 16 -31.62 9.12 -20.88
CA ARG A 16 -31.60 8.58 -22.25
C ARG A 16 -30.72 9.48 -23.12
N HIS A 17 -29.61 8.97 -23.62
CA HIS A 17 -28.81 9.69 -24.62
C HIS A 17 -29.27 9.25 -26.01
N HIS A 18 -29.65 10.21 -26.87
CA HIS A 18 -29.85 9.98 -28.29
C HIS A 18 -28.51 10.04 -29.02
N ARG A 19 -27.95 8.88 -29.37
CA ARG A 19 -27.05 8.73 -30.50
C ARG A 19 -27.14 7.28 -30.99
N ASP A 20 -27.85 7.12 -32.10
CA ASP A 20 -27.82 5.96 -32.99
C ASP A 20 -28.22 4.59 -32.39
N GLY A 21 -29.54 4.37 -32.34
CA GLY A 21 -30.13 3.04 -32.57
C GLY A 21 -30.08 1.99 -31.44
N SER A 22 -29.43 2.25 -30.30
CA SER A 22 -29.57 1.39 -29.10
C SER A 22 -30.01 2.20 -27.88
N HIS A 23 -31.31 2.21 -27.61
CA HIS A 23 -31.95 2.97 -26.53
C HIS A 23 -31.74 2.30 -25.16
N CYS A 24 -30.49 2.19 -24.72
CA CYS A 24 -30.18 1.72 -23.38
C CYS A 24 -30.11 2.91 -22.42
N SER A 25 -30.99 2.94 -21.43
CA SER A 25 -30.93 3.93 -20.35
C SER A 25 -29.66 3.74 -19.52
N ARG A 26 -29.04 4.84 -19.10
CA ARG A 26 -27.88 4.82 -18.18
C ARG A 26 -28.36 4.88 -16.73
N CYS A 27 -27.68 4.18 -15.84
CA CYS A 27 -27.89 4.27 -14.41
C CYS A 27 -27.28 5.56 -13.88
N GLY A 28 -27.97 6.25 -12.97
CA GLY A 28 -27.47 7.47 -12.33
C GLY A 28 -26.36 7.22 -11.29
N PRO A 29 -25.70 8.29 -10.80
CA PRO A 29 -24.72 8.19 -9.72
C PRO A 29 -25.31 7.49 -8.50
N GLY A 30 -24.57 6.55 -7.90
CA GLY A 30 -25.09 5.69 -6.83
C GLY A 30 -25.74 4.39 -7.29
N TRP A 31 -25.91 4.22 -8.61
CA TRP A 31 -26.57 3.09 -9.22
C TRP A 31 -25.71 2.46 -10.32
N GLY A 32 -25.74 1.15 -10.40
CA GLY A 32 -25.06 0.36 -11.42
C GLY A 32 -26.00 -0.60 -12.12
N VAL A 33 -25.58 -1.08 -13.28
CA VAL A 33 -26.36 -2.03 -14.08
C VAL A 33 -26.39 -3.41 -13.41
N ILE A 34 -27.59 -3.91 -13.13
CA ILE A 34 -27.84 -5.31 -12.74
C ILE A 34 -28.04 -6.16 -13.99
N SER A 35 -28.85 -5.67 -14.93
CA SER A 35 -29.14 -6.36 -16.18
C SER A 35 -28.96 -5.41 -17.35
N ARG A 36 -28.14 -5.84 -18.32
CA ARG A 36 -27.89 -5.06 -19.54
C ARG A 36 -29.18 -4.98 -20.37
N CYS A 37 -29.34 -3.87 -21.07
CA CYS A 37 -30.40 -3.73 -22.05
C CYS A 37 -30.33 -4.84 -23.11
N ALA A 38 -31.49 -5.23 -23.61
CA ALA A 38 -31.65 -6.18 -24.70
C ALA A 38 -32.72 -5.67 -25.68
N ARG A 39 -32.90 -6.33 -26.82
CA ARG A 39 -33.95 -5.97 -27.78
C ARG A 39 -35.32 -6.05 -27.07
N GLY A 40 -35.99 -4.92 -26.90
CA GLY A 40 -37.28 -4.82 -26.20
C GLY A 40 -37.22 -4.75 -24.66
N ARG A 41 -36.03 -4.68 -24.05
CA ARG A 41 -35.85 -4.49 -22.60
C ARG A 41 -34.80 -3.44 -22.30
N ASP A 42 -35.16 -2.44 -21.49
CA ASP A 42 -34.24 -1.39 -21.06
C ASP A 42 -33.30 -1.89 -19.95
N THR A 43 -32.24 -1.14 -19.68
CA THR A 43 -31.25 -1.41 -18.64
C THR A 43 -31.90 -1.42 -17.25
N GLU A 44 -31.65 -2.47 -16.48
CA GLU A 44 -32.07 -2.53 -15.08
C GLU A 44 -30.96 -2.01 -14.15
N CYS A 45 -31.28 -0.98 -13.37
CA CYS A 45 -30.36 -0.34 -12.44
C CYS A 45 -30.65 -0.75 -10.99
N GLY A 46 -29.59 -1.03 -10.24
CA GLY A 46 -29.61 -1.29 -8.80
C GLY A 46 -28.73 -0.34 -8.01
N ARG A 47 -29.11 -0.06 -6.76
CA ARG A 47 -28.29 0.74 -5.85
C ARG A 47 -26.98 0.02 -5.58
N CYS A 48 -25.87 0.75 -5.59
CA CYS A 48 -24.57 0.18 -5.22
C CYS A 48 -24.58 -0.28 -3.76
N ARG A 49 -24.07 -1.50 -3.53
CA ARG A 49 -23.94 -2.09 -2.19
C ARG A 49 -22.75 -1.46 -1.46
N ALA A 50 -22.69 -1.61 -0.15
CA ALA A 50 -21.52 -1.20 0.63
C ALA A 50 -20.24 -1.83 0.05
N GLY A 51 -19.19 -1.03 -0.11
CA GLY A 51 -17.95 -1.45 -0.79
C GLY A 51 -17.99 -1.33 -2.32
N THR A 52 -19.05 -0.75 -2.89
CA THR A 52 -19.11 -0.41 -4.32
C THR A 52 -19.67 0.99 -4.58
N TYR A 53 -19.26 1.61 -5.68
CA TYR A 53 -19.66 2.96 -6.05
C TYR A 53 -19.89 3.15 -7.56
N SER A 54 -20.59 4.22 -7.93
CA SER A 54 -20.82 4.65 -9.31
C SER A 54 -20.89 6.18 -9.34
N PRO A 55 -19.88 6.88 -9.89
CA PRO A 55 -19.77 8.34 -9.76
C PRO A 55 -20.57 9.12 -10.81
N HIS A 56 -20.80 8.53 -11.98
CA HIS A 56 -21.43 9.21 -13.10
C HIS A 56 -22.46 8.31 -13.78
N HIS A 57 -23.23 8.88 -14.70
CA HIS A 57 -24.17 8.12 -15.49
C HIS A 57 -23.47 7.03 -16.31
N SER A 58 -23.71 5.76 -15.99
CA SER A 58 -22.97 4.64 -16.57
C SER A 58 -23.89 3.49 -17.01
N THR A 59 -23.39 2.69 -17.95
CA THR A 59 -23.98 1.39 -18.34
C THR A 59 -23.18 0.22 -17.76
N GLN A 60 -22.33 0.51 -16.77
CA GLN A 60 -21.50 -0.47 -16.08
C GLN A 60 -22.15 -0.86 -14.75
N PRO A 61 -21.86 -2.05 -14.21
CA PRO A 61 -22.15 -2.36 -12.82
C PRO A 61 -21.38 -1.40 -11.90
N CYS A 62 -21.75 -1.38 -10.62
CA CYS A 62 -21.00 -0.60 -9.63
C CYS A 62 -19.55 -1.07 -9.54
N TRP A 63 -18.62 -0.13 -9.42
CA TRP A 63 -17.20 -0.40 -9.26
C TRP A 63 -16.87 -0.72 -7.81
N ASN A 64 -15.85 -1.54 -7.60
CA ASN A 64 -15.36 -1.83 -6.25
C ASN A 64 -14.63 -0.61 -5.71
N CYS A 65 -14.87 -0.27 -4.44
CA CYS A 65 -14.14 0.81 -3.81
C CYS A 65 -12.66 0.44 -3.66
N ALA A 66 -11.78 1.43 -3.82
CA ALA A 66 -10.37 1.33 -3.50
C ALA A 66 -10.18 1.04 -2.00
N ARG A 67 -9.09 0.35 -1.67
CA ARG A 67 -8.67 0.09 -0.29
C ARG A 67 -7.32 0.74 -0.07
N CYS A 68 -7.21 1.51 1.01
CA CYS A 68 -5.97 2.17 1.36
C CYS A 68 -4.98 1.15 1.93
N GLY A 69 -3.83 1.02 1.26
CA GLY A 69 -2.74 0.14 1.64
C GLY A 69 -1.94 0.62 2.87
N PRO A 70 -0.84 -0.05 3.22
CA PRO A 70 0.02 0.38 4.32
C PRO A 70 0.60 1.78 4.04
N GLY A 71 0.73 2.62 5.08
CA GLY A 71 1.22 4.00 4.97
C GLY A 71 0.18 5.01 4.44
N LEU A 72 -1.02 4.55 4.09
CA LEU A 72 -2.15 5.40 3.68
C LEU A 72 -3.33 5.22 4.64
N TYR A 73 -4.08 6.29 4.86
CA TYR A 73 -5.34 6.27 5.58
C TYR A 73 -6.51 6.68 4.68
N GLU A 74 -7.71 6.28 5.08
CA GLU A 74 -8.96 6.62 4.41
C GLU A 74 -9.37 8.04 4.79
N ALA A 75 -9.00 9.00 3.93
CA ALA A 75 -9.33 10.40 4.11
C ALA A 75 -10.82 10.66 3.87
N HIS A 76 -11.37 10.07 2.80
CA HIS A 76 -12.81 10.05 2.58
C HIS A 76 -13.30 8.63 2.38
N PRO A 77 -14.37 8.24 3.11
CA PRO A 77 -14.87 6.90 3.01
C PRO A 77 -15.62 6.64 1.72
N CYS A 78 -15.65 5.38 1.29
CA CYS A 78 -16.41 5.02 0.12
C CYS A 78 -17.91 5.25 0.33
N THR A 79 -18.55 5.86 -0.66
CA THR A 79 -20.01 6.01 -0.71
C THR A 79 -20.55 5.34 -1.96
N SER A 80 -21.87 5.21 -2.09
CA SER A 80 -22.45 4.69 -3.34
C SER A 80 -22.10 5.56 -4.57
N ARG A 81 -21.74 6.83 -4.37
CA ARG A 81 -21.46 7.80 -5.43
C ARG A 81 -19.99 8.14 -5.59
N SER A 82 -19.13 7.81 -4.63
CA SER A 82 -17.72 8.21 -4.64
C SER A 82 -16.85 7.08 -4.14
N ASP A 83 -15.67 6.95 -4.75
CA ASP A 83 -14.66 6.01 -4.29
C ASP A 83 -14.12 6.40 -2.91
N THR A 84 -13.43 5.45 -2.28
CA THR A 84 -12.52 5.71 -1.16
C THR A 84 -11.40 6.63 -1.64
N VAL A 85 -11.16 7.71 -0.89
CA VAL A 85 -9.98 8.57 -1.12
C VAL A 85 -8.94 8.24 -0.05
N CYS A 86 -7.77 7.81 -0.50
CA CYS A 86 -6.64 7.53 0.36
C CYS A 86 -5.68 8.72 0.38
N ASP A 87 -5.21 9.08 1.57
CA ASP A 87 -4.17 10.10 1.75
C ASP A 87 -3.00 9.49 2.56
N SER A 88 -1.84 10.14 2.47
CA SER A 88 -0.60 9.66 3.09
C SER A 88 -0.58 9.92 4.59
N CYS A 89 -0.05 8.97 5.36
CA CYS A 89 0.22 9.19 6.79
C CYS A 89 1.18 10.36 7.07
N HIS A 90 1.87 10.90 6.04
CA HIS A 90 2.70 12.09 6.17
C HIS A 90 1.88 13.38 6.34
N ARG A 91 0.62 13.40 5.90
CA ARG A 91 -0.29 14.51 6.16
C ARG A 91 -1.03 14.23 7.47
N PRO A 92 -0.82 15.04 8.53
CA PRO A 92 -1.49 14.80 9.80
C PRO A 92 -2.99 15.04 9.70
N ALA A 93 -3.79 14.08 10.17
CA ALA A 93 -5.24 14.20 10.25
C ALA A 93 -5.77 13.64 11.59
N PRO A 94 -5.46 14.30 12.73
CA PRO A 94 -5.78 13.79 14.06
C PRO A 94 -7.29 13.57 14.29
N ASP A 95 -8.12 14.36 13.63
CA ASP A 95 -9.58 14.25 13.72
C ASP A 95 -10.14 12.99 13.02
N ASN A 96 -9.38 12.39 12.11
CA ASN A 96 -9.83 11.21 11.38
C ASN A 96 -9.54 9.92 12.18
N PRO A 97 -10.55 9.08 12.46
CA PRO A 97 -10.36 7.84 13.21
C PRO A 97 -9.53 6.79 12.46
N ASP A 98 -9.57 6.74 11.13
CA ASP A 98 -8.74 5.82 10.34
C ASP A 98 -7.28 6.26 10.32
N TYR A 99 -7.04 7.58 10.27
CA TYR A 99 -5.69 8.14 10.47
C TYR A 99 -5.13 7.74 11.84
N ARG A 100 -5.90 7.91 12.92
CA ARG A 100 -5.46 7.48 14.25
C ARG A 100 -5.16 5.99 14.32
N ARG A 101 -6.00 5.17 13.69
CA ARG A 101 -5.81 3.71 13.71
C ARG A 101 -4.60 3.24 12.89
N LYS A 102 -4.32 3.87 11.74
CA LYS A 102 -3.29 3.42 10.80
C LYS A 102 -1.96 4.17 10.93
N CYS A 103 -1.99 5.45 11.28
CA CYS A 103 -0.86 6.37 11.21
C CYS A 103 -0.37 6.86 12.59
N GLU A 104 -1.23 6.97 13.61
CA GLU A 104 -0.82 7.42 14.94
C GLU A 104 0.17 6.42 15.56
N GLY A 105 1.36 6.91 15.92
CA GLY A 105 2.47 6.08 16.40
C GLY A 105 3.18 5.23 15.34
N ARG A 106 2.73 5.26 14.08
CA ARG A 106 3.30 4.50 12.94
C ARG A 106 3.76 5.36 11.76
N ALA A 107 3.60 6.67 11.82
CA ALA A 107 4.07 7.63 10.81
C ALA A 107 5.61 7.74 10.68
N LYS A 108 6.37 6.75 11.18
CA LYS A 108 7.81 6.58 10.94
C LYS A 108 8.07 5.53 9.85
N PHE A 109 7.23 5.48 8.83
CA PHE A 109 7.45 4.63 7.67
C PHE A 109 8.43 5.35 6.75
N PHE A 110 9.72 4.98 6.89
CA PHE A 110 10.87 5.25 6.02
C PHE A 110 10.60 6.26 4.89
N LEU A 111 10.95 7.52 5.16
CA LEU A 111 11.25 8.47 4.09
C LEU A 111 12.38 7.89 3.22
N ALA A 112 12.36 8.18 1.92
CA ALA A 112 13.55 7.93 1.10
C ALA A 112 14.75 8.67 1.75
N PRO A 113 15.97 8.09 1.73
CA PRO A 113 17.14 8.67 2.42
C PRO A 113 17.45 10.12 2.05
N GLU A 114 17.09 10.55 0.83
CA GLU A 114 17.19 11.95 0.41
C GLU A 114 16.28 12.89 1.22
N ASP A 115 15.06 12.45 1.56
CA ASP A 115 14.02 13.25 2.23
C ASP A 115 14.10 13.19 3.77
N ALA A 116 14.88 12.25 4.32
CA ALA A 116 15.11 12.08 5.77
C ALA A 116 16.24 12.97 6.34
N ARG A 117 16.95 13.70 5.47
CA ARG A 117 18.07 14.56 5.90
C ARG A 117 17.58 15.66 6.85
N ASN A 118 18.12 15.66 8.07
CA ASN A 118 17.89 16.63 9.15
C ASN A 118 16.57 16.49 9.95
N THR A 119 15.79 15.41 9.80
CA THR A 119 14.55 15.23 10.58
C THR A 119 14.69 14.34 11.82
N ALA A 120 15.90 13.88 12.15
CA ALA A 120 16.17 12.94 13.26
C ALA A 120 15.40 11.60 13.18
N GLU A 121 14.70 11.34 12.07
CA GLU A 121 13.97 10.10 11.76
C GLU A 121 14.68 9.29 10.67
N GLU A 122 16.01 9.43 10.58
CA GLU A 122 16.85 8.64 9.68
C GLU A 122 16.94 7.20 10.22
N SER A 123 15.96 6.38 9.87
CA SER A 123 16.04 4.94 10.05
C SER A 123 17.01 4.38 9.02
N VAL A 124 18.19 3.93 9.46
CA VAL A 124 19.16 3.19 8.64
C VAL A 124 18.41 2.05 7.96
N LEU A 125 18.17 2.20 6.65
CA LEU A 125 17.54 1.17 5.85
C LEU A 125 18.48 -0.03 5.88
N VAL A 126 18.00 -1.16 6.41
CA VAL A 126 18.72 -2.42 6.54
C VAL A 126 18.95 -3.01 5.14
N ASN A 127 19.91 -2.42 4.47
CA ASN A 127 20.84 -3.05 3.54
C ASN A 127 22.22 -2.51 3.91
N GLU A 128 22.54 -2.55 5.21
CA GLU A 128 23.95 -2.55 5.60
C GLU A 128 24.48 -3.87 5.04
N PRO A 129 25.41 -3.86 4.06
CA PRO A 129 25.98 -5.10 3.59
C PRO A 129 26.55 -5.78 4.83
N ALA A 130 26.33 -7.08 5.00
CA ALA A 130 26.87 -7.89 6.09
C ALA A 130 28.42 -8.02 6.00
N TYR A 131 29.11 -6.92 5.75
CA TYR A 131 30.53 -6.74 5.53
C TYR A 131 31.03 -5.59 6.41
N ARG A 132 30.61 -5.59 7.68
CA ARG A 132 31.38 -4.96 8.75
C ARG A 132 32.19 -6.00 9.52
N PHE A 133 32.78 -6.95 8.79
CA PHE A 133 33.90 -7.72 9.31
C PHE A 133 35.15 -6.83 9.28
N GLN A 134 35.24 -6.01 10.33
CA GLN A 134 36.45 -5.81 11.14
C GLN A 134 37.76 -5.48 10.39
N LEU A 135 37.93 -4.21 10.01
CA LEU A 135 39.26 -3.67 9.68
C LEU A 135 40.27 -3.87 10.83
N TYR A 136 39.81 -3.85 12.09
CA TYR A 136 40.63 -4.10 13.27
C TYR A 136 41.03 -5.57 13.48
N ASP A 137 40.33 -6.54 12.89
CA ASP A 137 40.71 -7.94 13.03
C ASP A 137 41.77 -8.35 12.01
N ARG A 138 41.78 -7.77 10.81
CA ARG A 138 42.81 -8.05 9.81
C ARG A 138 44.21 -7.67 10.30
N GLU A 139 44.36 -6.48 10.87
CA GLU A 139 45.65 -5.99 11.37
C GLU A 139 46.14 -6.84 12.56
N ARG A 140 45.22 -7.19 13.47
CA ARG A 140 45.50 -8.05 14.63
C ARG A 140 45.82 -9.50 14.26
N ILE A 141 45.20 -10.04 13.20
CA ILE A 141 45.52 -11.38 12.68
C ILE A 141 46.90 -11.36 12.01
N LEU A 142 47.21 -10.34 11.21
CA LEU A 142 48.52 -10.18 10.59
C LEU A 142 49.66 -10.09 11.61
N GLU A 143 49.45 -9.34 12.70
CA GLU A 143 50.45 -9.26 13.80
C GLU A 143 50.71 -10.63 14.44
N LYS A 144 49.65 -11.40 14.70
CA LYS A 144 49.76 -12.75 15.29
C LYS A 144 50.47 -13.73 14.36
N ASP A 145 50.20 -13.66 13.05
CA ASP A 145 50.83 -14.51 12.06
C ASP A 145 52.33 -14.18 11.92
N VAL A 146 52.70 -12.90 11.94
CA VAL A 146 54.11 -12.46 11.93
C VAL A 146 54.83 -12.94 13.20
N GLU A 147 54.20 -12.84 14.37
CA GLU A 147 54.79 -13.30 15.62
C GLU A 147 55.01 -14.82 15.63
N ALA A 148 54.05 -15.60 15.11
CA ALA A 148 54.19 -17.04 14.97
C ALA A 148 55.38 -17.42 14.06
N ILE A 149 55.52 -16.76 12.91
CA ILE A 149 56.64 -17.00 11.99
C ILE A 149 57.99 -16.69 12.64
N LEU A 150 58.09 -15.64 13.45
CA LEU A 150 59.33 -15.29 14.15
C LEU A 150 59.67 -16.32 15.24
N ARG A 151 58.66 -16.82 15.96
CA ARG A 151 58.84 -17.89 16.96
C ARG A 151 59.32 -19.18 16.29
N ASP A 152 58.71 -19.59 15.19
CA ASP A 152 59.10 -20.81 14.46
C ASP A 152 60.51 -20.71 13.86
N LYS A 153 60.91 -19.53 13.39
CA LYS A 153 62.30 -19.28 12.96
C LYS A 153 63.29 -19.33 14.12
N SER A 154 62.88 -18.90 15.31
CA SER A 154 63.73 -18.95 16.50
C SER A 154 63.90 -20.38 17.01
N THR A 155 62.83 -21.18 16.98
CA THR A 155 62.85 -22.60 17.38
C THR A 155 63.66 -23.42 16.39
N ALA A 156 63.44 -23.26 15.08
CA ALA A 156 64.22 -23.92 14.04
C ALA A 156 65.72 -23.58 14.14
N ARG A 157 66.06 -22.31 14.43
CA ARG A 157 67.45 -21.89 14.60
C ARG A 157 68.08 -22.46 15.88
N SER A 158 67.32 -22.61 16.97
CA SER A 158 67.81 -23.28 18.18
C SER A 158 67.94 -24.79 18.02
N GLU A 159 67.08 -25.43 17.21
CA GLU A 159 67.17 -26.86 16.89
C GLU A 159 68.36 -27.17 15.96
N ASP A 160 68.66 -26.28 15.00
CA ASP A 160 69.85 -26.38 14.15
C ASP A 160 71.17 -26.21 14.95
N LEU A 161 71.19 -25.30 15.93
CA LEU A 161 72.33 -25.10 16.86
C LEU A 161 72.54 -26.26 17.84
N GLN A 162 71.53 -27.07 18.11
CA GLN A 162 71.62 -28.27 18.96
C GLN A 162 72.00 -29.53 18.16
N ARG A 163 72.02 -29.47 16.82
CA ARG A 163 72.33 -30.60 15.92
C ARG A 163 73.74 -30.52 15.30
N THR A 164 74.50 -29.45 15.56
CA THR A 164 75.94 -29.30 15.26
C THR A 164 76.79 -29.57 16.49
#